data_AF-A0A7C6EQ84-F1
#
_entry.id   AF-A0A7C6EQ84-F1
#
_cell.length_a   1.000
_cell.length_b   1.000
_cell.length_c   1.000
_cell.angle_alpha   90.00
_cell.angle_beta   90.00
_cell.angle_gamma   90.00
#
_symmetry.space_group_name_H-M   'P 1'
#
loop_
_entity.id
_entity.type
_entity.pdbx_description
1 polymer ?
#
loop_
_entity_poly.entity_id
_entity_poly.type
_entity_poly.pdbx_seq_one_letter_code
_entity_poly.pdbx_strand_id
1 'polypeptide(L)'
;MALGFGIVILEEEGFAGPQFISAFFGIGLSLATILAGYLMNRWAFGRSRRVFMGVVVGGMIGRLVVVSLILVWVTLNLRIPLLTFFVSLSISYLTFQIIEAWSIHRGLQKGKI
;
A
#
# COMPACT_ATOMS: atom_id res chain seq x y z
N MET A 1 1.32 -18.16 -27.46
CA MET A 1 1.10 -16.83 -28.06
C MET A 1 0.20 -15.94 -27.18
N ALA A 2 0.47 -15.83 -25.87
CA ALA A 2 -0.31 -14.96 -24.95
C ALA A 2 0.53 -13.80 -24.38
N LEU A 3 1.85 -13.84 -24.58
CA LEU A 3 2.80 -12.83 -24.08
C LEU A 3 2.93 -11.63 -25.02
N GLY A 4 2.55 -11.77 -26.30
CA GLY A 4 2.61 -10.68 -27.28
C GLY A 4 1.44 -9.69 -27.18
N PHE A 5 0.25 -10.15 -26.78
CA PHE A 5 -0.94 -9.30 -26.73
C PHE A 5 -0.91 -8.27 -25.59
N GLY A 6 -0.19 -8.57 -24.50
CA GLY A 6 0.01 -7.64 -23.39
C GLY A 6 1.04 -6.54 -23.67
N ILE A 7 1.99 -6.79 -24.57
CA ILE A 7 3.04 -5.84 -24.93
C ILE A 7 2.55 -4.91 -26.05
N VAL A 8 1.77 -5.42 -27.00
CA VAL A 8 1.27 -4.63 -28.13
C VAL A 8 0.22 -3.58 -27.71
N ILE A 9 -0.57 -3.83 -26.64
CA ILE A 9 -1.51 -2.82 -26.11
C ILE A 9 -0.78 -1.67 -25.39
N LEU A 10 0.47 -1.86 -24.94
CA LEU A 10 1.25 -0.82 -24.27
C LEU A 10 1.87 0.20 -25.24
N GLU A 11 1.89 -0.10 -26.54
CA GLU A 11 2.60 0.71 -27.52
C GLU A 11 1.70 1.71 -28.28
N GLU A 12 0.39 1.43 -28.44
CA GLU A 12 -0.51 2.30 -29.21
C GLU A 12 -1.30 3.33 -28.40
N GLU A 13 -1.57 3.09 -27.12
CA GLU A 13 -2.19 4.11 -26.27
C GLU A 13 -1.10 4.85 -25.52
N GLY A 14 -0.77 6.06 -25.98
CA GLY A 14 0.29 6.89 -25.42
C GLY A 14 0.36 6.83 -23.90
N PHE A 15 1.59 6.89 -23.37
CA PHE A 15 2.10 6.76 -22.00
C PHE A 15 1.19 7.18 -20.80
N ALA A 16 0.06 7.86 -21.02
CA ALA A 16 -0.93 8.30 -20.05
C ALA A 16 -2.34 7.67 -20.25
N GLY A 17 -2.45 6.38 -20.62
CA GLY A 17 -3.74 5.69 -20.68
C GLY A 17 -4.42 5.54 -19.29
N PRO A 18 -5.75 5.31 -19.24
CA PRO A 18 -6.51 5.15 -17.97
C PRO A 18 -5.94 4.08 -17.04
N GLN A 19 -5.32 3.04 -17.59
CA GLN A 19 -4.65 1.97 -16.85
C GLN A 19 -3.42 2.46 -16.07
N PHE A 20 -2.66 3.38 -16.64
CA PHE A 20 -1.44 3.95 -16.03
C PHE A 20 -1.79 4.85 -14.85
N ILE A 21 -2.83 5.68 -15.01
CA ILE A 21 -3.37 6.53 -13.93
C ILE A 21 -3.85 5.65 -12.77
N SER A 22 -4.54 4.55 -13.07
CA SER A 22 -5.03 3.59 -12.07
C SER A 22 -3.90 2.98 -11.25
N ALA A 23 -2.85 2.52 -11.92
CA ALA A 23 -1.68 1.94 -11.26
C ALA A 23 -0.96 2.97 -10.39
N PHE A 24 -0.81 4.21 -10.89
CA PHE A 24 -0.17 5.29 -10.14
C PHE A 24 -0.94 5.65 -8.87
N PHE A 25 -2.27 5.71 -8.92
CA PHE A 25 -3.11 5.91 -7.74
C PHE A 25 -2.98 4.77 -6.73
N GLY A 26 -2.96 3.51 -7.20
CA GLY A 26 -2.77 2.34 -6.34
C GLY A 26 -1.42 2.37 -5.61
N ILE A 27 -0.33 2.69 -6.33
CA ILE A 27 1.02 2.80 -5.78
C ILE A 27 1.14 4.00 -4.82
N GLY A 28 0.58 5.15 -5.20
CA GLY A 28 0.62 6.34 -4.36
C GLY A 28 -0.10 6.13 -3.03
N LEU A 29 -1.26 5.46 -3.06
CA LEU A 29 -2.01 5.14 -1.87
C LEU A 29 -1.26 4.18 -0.95
N SER A 30 -0.71 3.10 -1.50
CA SER A 30 0.05 2.13 -0.70
C SER A 30 1.30 2.78 -0.10
N LEU A 31 2.01 3.61 -0.85
CA LEU A 31 3.16 4.36 -0.35
C LEU A 31 2.78 5.28 0.81
N ALA A 32 1.70 6.05 0.68
CA ALA A 32 1.22 6.94 1.75
C ALA A 32 0.86 6.16 3.02
N THR A 33 0.15 5.04 2.89
CA THR A 33 -0.24 4.21 4.04
C THR A 33 0.96 3.60 4.77
N ILE A 34 2.00 3.15 4.07
CA ILE A 34 3.20 2.61 4.72
C ILE A 34 4.08 3.70 5.28
N LEU A 35 4.18 4.86 4.63
CA LEU A 35 4.95 5.97 5.18
C LEU A 35 4.36 6.44 6.53
N ALA A 36 3.03 6.51 6.61
CA ALA A 36 2.32 6.78 7.86
C ALA A 36 2.61 5.71 8.93
N GLY A 37 2.49 4.42 8.59
CA GLY A 37 2.79 3.30 9.50
C GLY A 37 4.23 3.31 9.99
N TYR A 38 5.19 3.54 9.11
CA TYR A 38 6.61 3.64 9.44
C TYR A 38 6.91 4.79 10.41
N LEU A 39 6.35 5.98 10.18
CA LEU A 39 6.52 7.13 11.06
C LEU A 39 5.93 6.88 12.45
N MET A 40 4.73 6.30 12.50
CA MET A 40 4.06 5.93 13.75
C MET A 40 4.88 4.90 14.55
N ASN A 41 5.37 3.86 13.88
CA ASN A 41 6.20 2.84 14.52
C ASN A 41 7.52 3.43 15.01
N ARG A 42 8.18 4.27 14.20
CA ARG A 42 9.43 4.94 14.58
C ARG A 42 9.25 5.82 15.81
N TRP A 43 8.12 6.52 15.93
CA TRP A 43 7.77 7.27 17.14
C TRP A 43 7.48 6.35 18.34
N ALA A 44 6.84 5.21 18.11
CA ALA A 44 6.48 4.26 19.15
C ALA A 44 7.66 3.42 19.69
N PHE A 45 8.76 3.31 18.95
CA PHE A 45 9.94 2.48 19.32
C PHE A 45 10.58 2.88 20.67
N GLY A 46 10.38 4.11 21.16
CA GLY A 46 10.86 4.53 22.49
C GLY A 46 9.81 4.49 23.60
N ARG A 47 8.63 3.91 23.35
CA ARG A 47 7.50 3.88 24.28
C ARG A 47 7.32 2.49 24.91
N SER A 48 6.50 2.41 25.96
CA SER A 48 6.22 1.15 26.62
C SER A 48 5.61 0.12 25.65
N ARG A 49 5.87 -1.17 25.87
CA ARG A 49 5.39 -2.27 25.01
C ARG A 49 3.88 -2.21 24.74
N ARG A 50 3.07 -1.79 25.73
CA ARG A 50 1.62 -1.60 25.58
C ARG A 50 1.28 -0.51 24.57
N VAL A 51 1.99 0.63 24.61
CA VAL A 51 1.81 1.74 23.66
C VAL A 51 2.28 1.33 22.27
N PHE A 52 3.42 0.65 22.17
CA PHE A 52 3.93 0.14 20.89
C PHE A 52 2.93 -0.80 20.20
N MET A 53 2.43 -1.82 20.93
CA MET A 53 1.42 -2.74 20.39
C MET A 53 0.12 -2.04 20.02
N GLY A 54 -0.31 -1.04 20.81
CA GLY A 54 -1.47 -0.23 20.50
C GLY A 54 -1.31 0.57 19.20
N VAL A 55 -0.13 1.14 18.96
CA VAL A 55 0.18 1.87 17.71
C VAL A 55 0.24 0.92 16.51
N VAL A 56 0.83 -0.27 16.66
CA VAL A 56 0.90 -1.26 15.57
C VAL A 56 -0.51 -1.76 15.20
N VAL A 57 -1.28 -2.23 16.18
CA VAL A 57 -2.64 -2.75 15.95
C VAL A 57 -3.59 -1.64 15.50
N GLY A 58 -3.55 -0.48 16.15
CA GLY A 58 -4.34 0.69 15.78
C GLY A 58 -3.99 1.19 14.38
N GLY A 59 -2.70 1.20 14.02
CA GLY A 59 -2.22 1.52 12.68
C GLY A 59 -2.66 0.52 11.63
N MET A 60 -2.76 -0.77 11.94
CA MET A 60 -3.32 -1.78 11.04
C MET A 60 -4.82 -1.57 10.80
N ILE A 61 -5.61 -1.38 11.87
CA ILE A 61 -7.05 -1.12 11.78
C ILE A 61 -7.31 0.17 11.00
N GLY A 62 -6.60 1.24 11.34
CA GLY A 62 -6.72 2.53 10.66
C GLY A 62 -6.42 2.41 9.16
N ARG A 63 -5.38 1.65 8.78
CA ARG A 63 -5.07 1.38 7.37
C ARG A 63 -6.15 0.60 6.66
N LEU A 64 -6.72 -0.44 7.29
CA LEU A 64 -7.84 -1.18 6.71
C LEU A 64 -9.03 -0.24 6.43
N VAL A 65 -9.40 0.60 7.40
CA VAL A 65 -10.49 1.56 7.23
C VAL A 65 -10.19 2.54 6.10
N VAL A 66 -8.99 3.13 6.06
CA VAL A 66 -8.60 4.08 5.01
C VAL A 66 -8.60 3.44 3.62
N VAL A 67 -8.02 2.25 3.48
CA VAL A 67 -7.98 1.52 2.20
C VAL A 67 -9.40 1.15 1.75
N SER A 68 -10.26 0.68 2.66
CA SER A 68 -11.66 0.38 2.35
C SER A 68 -12.45 1.63 1.91
N LEU A 69 -12.29 2.76 2.60
CA LEU A 69 -12.95 4.01 2.23
C LEU A 69 -12.51 4.50 0.85
N ILE A 70 -11.21 4.40 0.57
CA ILE A 70 -10.67 4.83 -0.73
C ILE A 70 -11.10 3.88 -1.84
N LEU A 71 -11.17 2.58 -1.57
CA LEU A 71 -11.74 1.60 -2.50
C LEU A 71 -13.19 1.92 -2.86
N VAL A 72 -14.02 2.22 -1.86
CA VAL A 72 -15.41 2.62 -2.07
C VAL A 72 -15.46 3.93 -2.88
N TRP A 73 -14.66 4.93 -2.50
CA TRP A 73 -14.63 6.21 -3.20
C TRP A 73 -14.19 6.07 -4.67
N VAL A 74 -13.12 5.31 -4.94
CA VAL A 74 -12.64 5.04 -6.29
C VAL A 74 -13.69 4.30 -7.11
N THR A 75 -14.34 3.28 -6.54
CA THR A 75 -15.36 2.50 -7.23
C THR A 75 -16.59 3.34 -7.60
N LEU A 76 -16.96 4.30 -6.76
CA LEU A 76 -18.14 5.15 -6.99
C LEU A 76 -17.85 6.37 -7.88
N ASN A 77 -16.63 6.90 -7.86
CA ASN A 77 -16.32 8.20 -8.50
C ASN A 77 -15.41 8.08 -9.73
N LEU A 78 -14.56 7.05 -9.82
CA LEU A 78 -13.61 6.92 -10.92
C LEU A 78 -14.03 5.80 -11.88
N ARG A 79 -14.17 6.14 -13.17
CA ARG A 79 -14.34 5.15 -14.25
C ARG A 79 -13.01 4.53 -14.65
N ILE A 80 -12.24 4.06 -13.67
CA ILE A 80 -10.94 3.44 -13.92
C ILE A 80 -11.04 1.92 -14.00
N PRO A 81 -10.14 1.24 -14.73
CA PRO A 81 -10.01 -0.20 -14.73
C PRO A 81 -9.76 -0.75 -13.31
N LEU A 82 -10.84 -1.19 -12.64
CA LEU A 82 -10.80 -1.66 -11.26
C LEU A 82 -9.80 -2.79 -11.08
N LEU A 83 -9.74 -3.74 -12.03
CA LEU A 83 -8.81 -4.87 -11.95
C LEU A 83 -7.34 -4.41 -11.84
N THR A 84 -6.92 -3.47 -12.69
CA THR A 84 -5.56 -2.92 -12.67
C THR A 84 -5.27 -2.17 -11.37
N PHE A 85 -6.23 -1.39 -10.88
CA PHE A 85 -6.14 -0.72 -9.58
C PHE A 85 -5.99 -1.73 -8.43
N PHE A 86 -6.81 -2.78 -8.38
CA PHE A 86 -6.76 -3.81 -7.34
C PHE A 86 -5.46 -4.60 -7.35
N VAL A 87 -4.99 -5.01 -8.54
CA VAL A 87 -3.74 -5.76 -8.67
C VAL A 87 -2.56 -4.92 -8.23
N SER A 88 -2.46 -3.68 -8.71
CA SER A 88 -1.37 -2.77 -8.33
C SER A 88 -1.42 -2.41 -6.83
N LEU A 89 -2.60 -2.11 -6.28
CA LEU A 89 -2.80 -1.85 -4.86
C LEU A 89 -2.39 -3.07 -4.02
N SER A 90 -2.85 -4.27 -4.37
CA SER A 90 -2.58 -5.49 -3.60
C SER A 90 -1.10 -5.85 -3.59
N ILE A 91 -0.46 -5.83 -4.76
CA ILE A 91 0.98 -6.15 -4.89
C ILE A 91 1.79 -5.14 -4.07
N SER A 92 1.58 -3.83 -4.30
CA SER A 92 2.34 -2.80 -3.61
C SER A 92 2.08 -2.79 -2.10
N TYR A 93 0.83 -2.94 -1.68
CA TYR A 93 0.46 -3.04 -0.26
C TYR A 93 1.15 -4.22 0.43
N LEU A 94 1.10 -5.42 -0.17
CA LEU A 94 1.74 -6.61 0.41
C LEU A 94 3.26 -6.45 0.48
N THR A 95 3.90 -5.96 -0.58
CA THR A 95 5.34 -5.72 -0.59
C THR A 95 5.74 -4.80 0.55
N PHE A 96 5.06 -3.67 0.69
CA PHE A 96 5.39 -2.71 1.73
C PHE A 96 5.01 -3.19 3.15
N GLN A 97 3.94 -3.96 3.30
CA GLN A 97 3.56 -4.58 4.58
C GLN A 97 4.65 -5.57 5.06
N ILE A 98 5.21 -6.36 4.13
CA ILE A 98 6.33 -7.27 4.43
C ILE A 98 7.56 -6.47 4.88
N ILE A 99 7.89 -5.39 4.17
CA ILE A 99 9.02 -4.51 4.53
C ILE A 99 8.85 -3.92 5.93
N GLU A 100 7.65 -3.44 6.25
CA GLU A 100 7.34 -2.88 7.56
C GLU A 100 7.44 -3.94 8.67
N ALA A 101 6.83 -5.12 8.47
CA ALA A 101 6.89 -6.21 9.44
C ALA A 101 8.33 -6.66 9.70
N TRP A 102 9.14 -6.75 8.64
CA TRP A 102 10.56 -7.07 8.74
C TRP A 102 11.37 -6.00 9.47
N SER A 103 11.07 -4.72 9.22
CA SER A 103 11.68 -3.58 9.92
C SER A 103 11.36 -3.62 11.41
N ILE A 104 10.10 -3.88 11.78
CA ILE A 104 9.66 -4.04 13.17
C ILE A 104 10.40 -5.22 13.83
N HIS A 105 10.43 -6.37 13.16
CA HIS A 105 11.10 -7.57 13.68
C HIS A 105 12.60 -7.33 13.94
N ARG A 106 13.29 -6.68 13.00
CA ARG A 106 14.70 -6.28 13.18
C ARG A 106 14.87 -5.28 14.33
N GLY A 107 13.94 -4.35 14.52
CA GLY A 107 13.98 -3.40 15.63
C GLY A 107 13.81 -4.07 16.99
N LEU A 108 12.92 -5.06 17.07
CA LEU A 108 12.70 -5.89 18.26
C LEU A 108 13.93 -6.74 18.61
N GLN A 109 14.54 -7.41 17.63
CA GLN A 109 15.74 -8.24 17.86
C GLN A 109 16.96 -7.44 18.33
N LYS A 110 17.06 -6.16 17.93
CA LYS A 110 18.16 -5.27 18.34
C LYS A 110 18.01 -4.71 19.75
N GLY A 111 17.01 -5.13 20.52
CA GLY A 111 16.80 -4.67 21.90
C GLY A 111 16.51 -3.17 22.00
N LYS A 112 15.97 -2.56 20.93
CA LYS A 112 15.46 -1.17 20.98
C LYS A 112 14.12 -1.06 21.72
N ILE A 113 13.73 -2.10 22.46
CA ILE A 113 12.61 -2.17 23.39
C ILE A 113 13.07 -2.95 24.62
#